data_AF-A0A834M9R0-F1
#
_entry.id   AF-A0A834M9R0-F1
#
_cell.length_a   1.000
_cell.length_b   1.000
_cell.length_c   1.000
_cell.angle_alpha   90.00
_cell.angle_beta   90.00
_cell.angle_gamma   90.00
#
_symmetry.space_group_name_H-M   'P 1'
#
loop_
_entity.id
_entity.type
_entity.pdbx_description
1 polymer ?
#
loop_
_entity_poly.entity_id
_entity_poly.type
_entity_poly.pdbx_seq_one_letter_code
_entity_poly.pdbx_strand_id
1 'polypeptide(L)'
;DTYMFDSKYNGHPAGGVAIKLATGANALDTAQAVEERLQELRQNYPTGLKDEIAFDTTPFIKLSIESVVHTLIEAIVLYNGHPAGGVAIKLATGANALDTAQAVEERLQELRQNYPTGLKDEIAFDTTPFIKLSIESVVHTLIEAIVLVFIVMFLFLQNWRATIIPTLAVPVVVLGTF
;
A
#
# COMPACT_ATOMS: atom_id res chain seq x y z
N ASP A 1 17.86 59.80 34.00
CA ASP A 1 17.36 58.60 34.66
C ASP A 1 17.60 57.38 33.77
N THR A 2 18.55 56.53 34.18
CA THR A 2 18.93 55.32 33.44
C THR A 2 17.98 54.20 33.85
N TYR A 3 17.15 53.73 32.91
CA TYR A 3 16.26 52.59 33.15
C TYR A 3 17.10 51.32 33.35
N MET A 4 17.17 50.84 34.59
CA MET A 4 17.74 49.54 34.93
C MET A 4 16.74 48.46 34.49
N PHE A 5 17.04 47.75 33.42
CA PHE A 5 16.32 46.53 33.07
C PHE A 5 16.72 45.43 34.05
N ASP A 6 15.88 45.15 35.03
CA ASP A 6 16.04 44.01 35.95
C ASP A 6 15.63 42.72 35.23
N SER A 7 16.50 42.23 34.34
CA SER A 7 16.32 40.94 33.67
C SER A 7 16.71 39.83 34.63
N LYS A 8 15.72 39.12 35.18
CA LYS A 8 15.90 37.95 36.05
C LYS A 8 15.31 36.70 35.41
N TYR A 9 16.00 35.58 35.54
CA TYR A 9 15.53 34.25 35.16
C TYR A 9 15.66 33.31 36.37
N ASN A 10 14.57 32.62 36.73
CA ASN A 10 14.48 31.81 37.96
C ASN A 10 14.96 32.52 39.24
N GLY A 11 14.71 33.83 39.36
CA GLY A 11 15.07 34.64 40.53
C GLY A 11 16.50 35.18 40.55
N HIS A 12 17.35 34.83 39.57
CA HIS A 12 18.73 35.32 39.44
C HIS A 12 18.87 36.33 38.29
N PRO A 13 19.73 37.37 38.39
CA PRO A 13 20.03 38.26 37.27
C PRO A 13 20.54 37.47 36.06
N ALA A 14 19.95 37.69 34.89
CA ALA A 14 20.23 36.91 33.68
C ALA A 14 20.19 37.78 32.41
N GLY A 15 21.10 37.50 31.47
CA GLY A 15 21.05 38.02 30.11
C GLY A 15 20.45 36.99 29.16
N GLY A 16 19.60 37.42 28.23
CA GLY A 16 19.00 36.55 27.21
C GLY A 16 19.74 36.63 25.89
N VAL A 17 19.96 35.49 25.25
CA VAL A 17 20.41 35.39 23.85
C VAL A 17 19.35 34.64 23.07
N ALA A 18 18.83 35.25 22.00
CA ALA A 18 17.86 34.63 21.12
C ALA A 18 18.56 34.16 19.84
N ILE A 19 18.32 32.91 19.45
CA ILE A 19 18.83 32.36 18.20
C ILE A 19 17.68 32.33 17.21
N LYS A 20 17.79 33.14 16.16
CA LYS A 20 16.82 33.20 15.08
C LYS A 20 17.33 32.38 13.91
N LEU A 21 16.52 31.42 13.47
CA LEU A 21 16.83 30.64 12.27
C LEU A 21 16.75 31.54 11.03
N ALA A 22 17.75 31.42 10.16
CA ALA A 22 17.71 32.00 8.83
C ALA A 22 16.71 31.24 7.95
N THR A 23 16.15 31.90 6.93
CA THR A 23 15.28 31.24 5.95
C THR A 23 16.02 30.09 5.26
N GLY A 24 15.46 28.88 5.32
CA GLY A 24 16.07 27.67 4.74
C GLY A 24 17.08 26.97 5.65
N ALA A 25 17.36 27.48 6.84
CA ALA A 25 18.21 26.78 7.81
C ALA A 25 17.47 25.61 8.47
N ASN A 26 18.19 24.51 8.71
CA ASN A 26 17.68 23.38 9.47
C ASN A 26 17.72 23.69 10.97
N ALA A 27 16.57 23.61 11.63
CA ALA A 27 16.42 23.87 13.06
C ALA A 27 17.18 22.86 13.94
N LEU A 28 17.25 21.59 13.53
CA LEU A 28 17.94 20.54 14.29
C LEU A 28 19.45 20.71 14.21
N ASP A 29 19.99 20.94 13.01
CA ASP A 29 21.42 21.15 12.81
C ASP A 29 21.90 22.43 13.52
N THR A 30 21.07 23.48 13.50
CA THR A 30 21.37 24.72 14.20
C THR A 30 21.34 24.53 15.72
N ALA A 31 20.34 23.81 16.25
CA ALA A 31 20.27 23.50 17.67
C ALA A 31 21.50 22.71 18.13
N GLN A 32 21.92 21.72 17.35
CA GLN A 32 23.13 20.94 17.64
C GLN A 32 24.39 21.79 17.63
N ALA A 33 24.59 22.62 16.59
CA ALA A 33 25.75 23.49 16.50
C ALA A 33 25.82 24.51 17.65
N VAL A 34 24.66 24.99 18.11
CA VAL A 34 24.55 25.88 19.27
C VAL A 34 24.92 25.15 20.55
N GLU A 35 24.42 23.94 20.76
CA GLU A 35 24.76 23.12 21.92
C GLU A 35 26.26 22.80 21.97
N GLU A 36 26.85 22.39 20.86
CA GLU A 36 28.29 22.15 20.72
C GLU A 36 29.09 23.43 21.06
N ARG A 37 28.68 24.57 20.50
CA ARG A 37 29.35 25.84 20.78
C ARG A 37 29.20 26.28 22.24
N LEU A 38 28.06 26.06 22.85
CA LEU A 38 27.84 26.35 24.27
C LEU A 38 28.71 25.44 25.15
N GLN A 39 28.88 24.17 24.80
CA GLN A 39 29.78 23.26 25.53
C GLN A 39 31.24 23.72 25.48
N GLU A 40 31.71 24.19 24.33
CA GLU A 40 33.05 24.78 24.21
C GLU A 40 33.20 26.03 25.08
N LEU A 41 32.21 26.92 25.01
CA LEU A 41 32.25 28.19 25.75
C LEU A 41 32.19 27.98 27.27
N ARG A 42 31.44 26.97 27.73
CA ARG A 42 31.36 26.59 29.16
C ARG A 42 32.73 26.32 29.79
N GLN A 43 33.70 25.85 29.02
CA GLN A 43 35.05 25.60 29.52
C GLN A 43 35.78 26.89 29.92
N ASN A 44 35.40 28.02 29.32
CA ASN A 44 36.03 29.33 29.53
C ASN A 44 35.10 30.30 30.27
N TYR A 45 34.02 29.81 30.90
CA TYR A 45 33.12 30.67 31.65
C TYR A 45 33.78 31.23 32.92
N PRO A 46 33.56 32.51 33.24
CA PRO A 46 33.98 33.05 34.53
C PRO A 46 33.22 32.34 35.66
N THR A 47 33.91 32.15 36.79
CA THR A 47 33.38 31.44 37.97
C THR A 47 32.04 32.02 38.40
N GLY A 48 30.98 31.20 38.39
CA GLY A 48 29.64 31.59 38.80
C GLY A 48 28.66 31.91 37.67
N LEU A 49 29.11 31.97 36.40
CA LEU A 49 28.22 32.07 35.24
C LEU A 49 27.56 30.70 34.97
N LYS A 50 26.22 30.69 34.91
CA LYS A 50 25.42 29.52 34.52
C LYS A 50 24.63 29.87 33.26
N ASP A 51 24.58 28.96 32.31
CA ASP A 51 23.76 29.05 31.11
C ASP A 51 22.63 28.01 31.15
N GLU A 52 21.44 28.40 30.68
CA GLU A 52 20.28 27.53 30.60
C GLU A 52 19.52 27.81 29.31
N ILE A 53 19.10 26.76 28.61
CA ILE A 53 18.21 26.88 27.45
C ILE A 53 16.79 26.98 28.00
N ALA A 54 16.28 28.21 28.09
CA ALA A 54 14.94 28.48 28.63
C ALA A 54 13.80 27.93 27.74
N PHE A 55 14.03 27.83 26.43
CA PHE A 55 13.06 27.34 25.46
C PHE A 55 13.75 26.49 24.39
N ASP A 56 13.42 25.20 24.37
CA ASP A 56 13.91 24.25 23.37
C ASP A 56 12.75 23.65 22.57
N THR A 57 12.71 23.94 21.26
CA THR A 57 11.70 23.39 20.34
C THR A 57 12.14 22.07 19.70
N THR A 58 13.40 21.65 19.88
CA THR A 58 13.99 20.46 19.26
C THR A 58 13.22 19.17 19.57
N PRO A 59 12.73 18.92 20.81
CA PRO A 59 11.95 17.73 21.12
C PRO A 59 10.66 17.65 20.30
N PHE A 60 9.96 18.77 20.12
CA PHE A 60 8.72 18.82 19.34
C PHE A 60 8.96 18.57 17.85
N ILE A 61 10.05 19.12 17.30
CA ILE A 61 10.43 18.90 15.91
C ILE A 61 10.81 17.43 15.69
N LYS A 62 11.57 16.82 16.60
CA LYS A 62 11.91 15.38 16.56
C LYS A 62 10.66 14.50 16.60
N LEU A 63 9.77 14.73 17.55
CA LEU A 63 8.50 14.00 17.66
C LEU A 63 7.62 14.14 16.42
N SER A 64 7.59 15.33 15.82
CA SER A 64 6.82 15.57 14.59
C SER A 64 7.39 14.80 13.40
N ILE A 65 8.72 14.78 13.24
CA ILE A 65 9.40 14.00 12.19
C ILE A 65 9.16 12.50 12.43
N GLU A 66 9.36 12.03 13.67
CA GLU A 66 9.14 10.62 14.03
C GLU A 66 7.69 10.20 13.78
N SER A 67 6.71 11.03 14.14
CA SER A 67 5.29 10.76 13.87
C SER A 67 5.00 10.68 12.38
N VAL A 68 5.55 11.58 11.55
CA VAL A 68 5.37 11.53 10.09
C VAL A 68 6.00 10.27 9.51
N VAL A 69 7.20 9.92 9.95
CA VAL A 69 7.89 8.68 9.54
C VAL A 69 7.07 7.46 9.97
N HIS A 70 6.55 7.43 11.19
CA HIS A 70 5.70 6.35 11.70
C HIS A 70 4.44 6.19 10.85
N THR A 71 3.71 7.28 10.56
CA THR A 71 2.52 7.22 9.70
C THR A 71 2.84 6.80 8.27
N LEU A 72 3.99 7.21 7.72
CA LEU A 72 4.46 6.75 6.41
C LEU A 72 4.82 5.26 6.41
N ILE A 73 5.37 4.75 7.51
CA ILE A 73 5.70 3.34 7.70
C ILE A 73 4.44 2.49 7.92
N GLU A 74 3.43 2.99 8.63
CA GLU A 74 2.13 2.29 8.77
C GLU A 74 1.37 2.21 7.44
N ALA A 75 1.61 3.13 6.52
CA ALA A 75 1.10 3.05 5.15
C ALA A 75 1.85 2.00 4.28
N ILE A 76 2.83 1.27 4.83
CA ILE A 76 3.52 0.21 4.11
C ILE A 76 2.56 -0.94 3.86
N VAL A 77 2.38 -1.28 2.59
CA VAL A 77 1.72 -2.52 2.19
C VAL A 77 2.66 -3.66 2.53
N LEU A 78 2.24 -4.56 3.42
CA LEU A 78 2.99 -5.78 3.72
C LEU A 78 2.49 -6.91 2.84
N TYR A 79 3.41 -7.61 2.17
CA TYR A 79 3.13 -8.85 1.47
C TYR A 79 3.97 -9.97 2.07
N ASN A 80 3.33 -11.02 2.60
CA ASN A 80 3.99 -12.12 3.31
C ASN A 80 4.98 -11.67 4.42
N GLY A 81 4.65 -10.59 5.13
CA GLY A 81 5.50 -10.05 6.22
C GLY A 81 6.68 -9.19 5.75
N HIS A 82 6.80 -8.94 4.45
CA HIS A 82 7.83 -8.07 3.88
C HIS A 82 7.21 -6.76 3.36
N PRO A 83 7.91 -5.61 3.50
CA PRO A 83 7.51 -4.35 2.87
C PRO A 83 7.39 -4.49 1.36
N ALA A 84 6.25 -4.07 0.80
CA ALA A 84 5.93 -4.12 -0.61
C ALA A 84 5.23 -2.83 -1.07
N GLY A 85 5.25 -2.59 -2.37
CA GLY A 85 4.36 -1.62 -3.01
C GLY A 85 3.07 -2.31 -3.45
N GLY A 86 1.90 -1.70 -3.19
CA GLY A 86 0.61 -2.24 -3.60
C GLY A 86 -0.04 -1.39 -4.70
N VAL A 87 -0.58 -2.05 -5.74
CA VAL A 87 -1.42 -1.42 -6.76
C VAL A 87 -2.75 -2.17 -6.81
N ALA A 88 -3.85 -1.45 -6.62
CA ALA A 88 -5.20 -2.00 -6.72
C ALA A 88 -5.80 -1.70 -8.10
N ILE A 89 -6.20 -2.74 -8.83
CA ILE A 89 -6.84 -2.62 -10.13
C ILE A 89 -8.34 -2.81 -9.93
N LYS A 90 -9.12 -1.81 -10.32
CA LYS A 90 -10.58 -1.84 -10.23
C LYS A 90 -11.19 -1.97 -11.62
N LEU A 91 -12.12 -2.91 -11.74
CA LEU A 91 -12.86 -3.12 -12.97
C LEU A 91 -13.74 -1.91 -13.29
N ALA A 92 -13.72 -1.46 -14.53
CA ALA A 92 -14.63 -0.42 -15.01
C ALA A 92 -16.08 -0.95 -15.06
N THR A 93 -17.06 -0.05 -14.93
CA THR A 93 -18.47 -0.43 -15.00
C THR A 93 -18.78 -1.06 -16.36
N GLY A 94 -19.32 -2.28 -16.35
CA GLY A 94 -19.65 -3.04 -17.56
C GLY A 94 -18.47 -3.77 -18.23
N ALA A 95 -17.25 -3.66 -17.68
CA ALA A 95 -16.11 -4.42 -18.19
C ALA A 95 -16.16 -5.89 -17.74
N ASN A 96 -15.53 -6.77 -18.52
CA ASN A 96 -15.39 -8.19 -18.19
C ASN A 96 -14.16 -8.43 -17.32
N ALA A 97 -14.33 -9.14 -16.21
CA ALA A 97 -13.26 -9.42 -15.26
C ALA A 97 -12.16 -10.35 -15.82
N LEU A 98 -12.52 -11.38 -16.59
CA LEU A 98 -11.59 -12.34 -17.18
C LEU A 98 -10.71 -11.66 -18.24
N ASP A 99 -11.34 -10.90 -19.13
CA ASP A 99 -10.64 -10.17 -20.19
C ASP A 99 -9.70 -9.10 -19.60
N THR A 100 -10.17 -8.40 -18.56
CA THR A 100 -9.36 -7.38 -17.87
C THR A 100 -8.16 -8.00 -17.16
N ALA A 101 -8.33 -9.11 -16.45
CA ALA A 101 -7.23 -9.79 -15.78
C ALA A 101 -6.19 -10.30 -16.78
N GLN A 102 -6.63 -10.83 -17.92
CA GLN A 102 -5.74 -11.22 -19.00
C GLN A 102 -4.96 -10.03 -19.55
N ALA A 103 -5.63 -8.92 -19.86
CA ALA A 103 -4.97 -7.72 -20.37
C ALA A 103 -3.97 -7.12 -19.36
N VAL A 104 -4.28 -7.18 -18.06
CA VAL A 104 -3.38 -6.75 -16.99
C VAL A 104 -2.12 -7.63 -16.95
N GLU A 105 -2.28 -8.95 -17.00
CA GLU A 105 -1.14 -9.87 -16.97
C GLU A 105 -0.25 -9.72 -18.21
N GLU A 106 -0.85 -9.57 -19.39
CA GLU A 106 -0.14 -9.26 -20.64
C GLU A 106 0.66 -7.95 -20.49
N ARG A 107 0.05 -6.91 -19.93
CA ARG A 107 0.73 -5.63 -19.70
C ARG A 107 1.85 -5.73 -18.67
N LEU A 108 1.64 -6.49 -17.59
CA LEU A 108 2.68 -6.74 -16.59
C LEU A 108 3.85 -7.51 -17.21
N GLN A 109 3.58 -8.48 -18.08
CA GLN A 109 4.63 -9.22 -18.78
C GLN A 109 5.52 -8.32 -19.64
N GLU A 110 4.95 -7.33 -20.32
CA GLU A 110 5.71 -6.31 -21.04
C GLU A 110 6.55 -5.42 -20.11
N LEU A 111 5.96 -5.01 -18.97
CA LEU A 111 6.62 -4.13 -18.01
C LEU A 111 7.76 -4.83 -17.26
N ARG A 112 7.61 -6.12 -16.94
CA ARG A 112 8.62 -6.96 -16.28
C ARG A 112 9.97 -6.94 -17.00
N GLN A 113 9.99 -6.73 -18.32
CA GLN A 113 11.22 -6.63 -19.11
C GLN A 113 12.08 -5.40 -18.73
N ASN A 114 11.45 -4.35 -18.22
CA ASN A 114 12.09 -3.08 -17.86
C ASN A 114 12.28 -2.91 -16.35
N TYR A 115 12.03 -3.96 -15.56
CA TYR A 115 12.16 -3.87 -14.11
C TYR A 115 13.63 -3.72 -13.69
N PRO A 116 13.92 -2.86 -12.70
CA PRO A 116 15.25 -2.77 -12.12
C PRO A 116 15.61 -4.09 -11.44
N THR A 117 16.91 -4.38 -11.36
CA THR A 117 17.41 -5.62 -10.78
C THR A 117 16.89 -5.83 -9.35
N GLY A 118 16.23 -6.96 -9.12
CA GLY A 118 15.70 -7.33 -7.81
C GLY A 118 14.21 -7.01 -7.58
N LEU A 119 13.56 -6.28 -8.48
CA LEU A 119 12.10 -6.06 -8.40
C LEU A 119 11.35 -7.30 -8.92
N LYS A 120 10.40 -7.79 -8.11
CA LYS A 120 9.46 -8.85 -8.48
C LYS A 120 8.05 -8.36 -8.19
N ASP A 121 7.14 -8.57 -9.12
CA ASP A 121 5.71 -8.38 -8.91
C ASP A 121 5.05 -9.72 -8.59
N GLU A 122 4.08 -9.69 -7.67
CA GLU A 122 3.24 -10.84 -7.35
C GLU A 122 1.78 -10.39 -7.25
N ILE A 123 0.86 -11.21 -7.75
CA ILE A 123 -0.56 -10.96 -7.66
C ILE A 123 -1.03 -11.39 -6.27
N ALA A 124 -1.23 -10.40 -5.39
CA ALA A 124 -1.63 -10.67 -4.00
C ALA A 124 -3.07 -11.17 -3.87
N PHE A 125 -3.96 -10.74 -4.76
CA PHE A 125 -5.38 -11.10 -4.72
C PHE A 125 -5.99 -11.06 -6.13
N ASP A 126 -6.55 -12.18 -6.58
CA ASP A 126 -7.26 -12.30 -7.85
C ASP A 126 -8.46 -13.25 -7.69
N THR A 127 -9.63 -12.82 -8.16
CA THR A 127 -10.88 -13.58 -8.15
C THR A 127 -11.14 -14.32 -9.46
N THR A 128 -10.39 -14.04 -10.53
CA THR A 128 -10.59 -14.66 -11.84
C THR A 128 -10.38 -16.17 -11.90
N PRO A 129 -9.46 -16.79 -11.14
CA PRO A 129 -9.32 -18.25 -11.15
C PRO A 129 -10.58 -18.96 -10.66
N PHE A 130 -11.27 -18.39 -9.66
CA PHE A 130 -12.53 -18.91 -9.15
C PHE A 130 -13.65 -18.82 -10.19
N ILE A 131 -13.73 -17.71 -10.95
CA ILE A 131 -14.69 -17.54 -12.04
C ILE A 131 -14.44 -18.60 -13.13
N LYS A 132 -13.18 -18.80 -13.54
CA LYS A 132 -12.80 -19.80 -14.55
C LYS A 132 -13.20 -21.22 -14.12
N LEU A 133 -12.85 -21.60 -12.89
CA LEU A 133 -13.21 -22.90 -12.30
C LEU A 133 -14.73 -23.09 -12.23
N SER A 134 -15.47 -22.03 -11.90
CA SER A 134 -16.94 -22.08 -11.84
C SER A 134 -17.55 -22.35 -13.21
N ILE A 135 -17.05 -21.69 -14.27
CA ILE A 135 -17.50 -21.93 -15.65
C ILE A 135 -17.19 -23.36 -16.08
N GLU A 136 -15.95 -23.82 -15.85
CA GLU A 136 -15.53 -25.18 -16.17
C GLU A 136 -16.41 -26.23 -15.47
N SER A 137 -16.68 -26.02 -14.18
CA SER A 137 -17.56 -26.91 -13.39
C SER A 137 -18.98 -26.96 -13.98
N VAL A 138 -19.55 -25.81 -14.34
CA VAL A 138 -20.88 -25.76 -14.96
C VAL A 138 -20.91 -26.49 -16.30
N VAL A 139 -19.90 -26.30 -17.15
CA VAL A 139 -19.79 -27.00 -18.43
C VAL A 139 -19.65 -28.51 -18.22
N HIS A 140 -18.85 -28.94 -17.24
CA HIS A 140 -18.70 -30.34 -16.90
C HIS A 140 -20.03 -30.97 -16.49
N THR A 141 -20.74 -30.35 -15.53
CA THR A 141 -22.06 -30.83 -15.08
C THR A 141 -23.09 -30.83 -16.21
N LEU A 142 -23.04 -29.87 -17.14
CA LEU A 142 -23.91 -29.86 -18.31
C LEU A 142 -23.68 -31.09 -19.21
N ILE A 143 -22.41 -31.45 -19.45
CA ILE A 143 -22.06 -32.63 -20.25
C ILE A 143 -22.52 -33.91 -19.54
N GLU A 144 -22.28 -34.03 -18.23
CA GLU A 144 -22.76 -35.16 -17.43
C GLU A 144 -24.29 -35.32 -17.54
N ALA A 145 -25.02 -34.20 -17.42
CA ALA A 145 -26.48 -34.20 -17.56
C ALA A 145 -26.93 -34.66 -18.95
N ILE A 146 -26.28 -34.23 -20.03
CA ILE A 146 -26.59 -34.67 -21.41
C ILE A 146 -26.37 -36.18 -21.55
N VAL A 147 -25.28 -36.71 -21.02
CA VAL A 147 -24.96 -38.15 -21.06
C VAL A 147 -26.00 -38.95 -20.27
N LEU A 148 -26.38 -38.49 -19.07
CA LEU A 148 -27.40 -39.14 -18.26
C LEU A 148 -28.76 -39.15 -18.97
N VAL A 149 -29.17 -38.03 -19.59
CA VAL A 149 -30.41 -37.96 -20.39
C VAL A 149 -30.35 -38.93 -21.58
N PHE A 150 -29.22 -39.01 -22.28
CA PHE A 150 -29.03 -39.98 -23.36
C PHE A 150 -29.23 -41.43 -22.89
N ILE A 151 -28.63 -41.80 -21.75
CA ILE A 151 -28.75 -43.15 -21.17
C ILE A 151 -30.21 -43.48 -20.85
N VAL A 152 -30.90 -42.57 -20.16
CA VAL A 152 -32.32 -42.76 -19.79
C VAL A 152 -33.18 -42.91 -21.04
N MET A 153 -33.03 -42.02 -22.03
CA MET A 153 -33.79 -42.10 -23.28
C MET A 153 -33.49 -43.38 -24.08
N PHE A 154 -32.24 -43.83 -24.09
CA PHE A 154 -31.85 -45.08 -24.74
C PHE A 154 -32.52 -46.30 -24.10
N LEU A 155 -32.55 -46.35 -22.76
CA LEU A 155 -33.21 -47.44 -22.02
C LEU A 155 -34.70 -47.52 -22.31
N PHE A 156 -35.39 -46.39 -22.44
CA PHE A 156 -36.82 -46.35 -22.75
C PHE A 156 -37.13 -46.70 -24.20
N LEU A 157 -36.35 -46.18 -25.16
CA LEU A 157 -36.67 -46.30 -26.58
C LEU A 157 -36.12 -47.56 -27.23
N GLN A 158 -35.05 -48.18 -26.68
CA GLN A 158 -34.35 -49.36 -27.21
C GLN A 158 -33.97 -49.26 -28.71
N ASN A 159 -33.99 -48.06 -29.29
CA ASN A 159 -33.78 -47.81 -30.70
C ASN A 159 -32.85 -46.60 -30.87
N TRP A 160 -31.64 -46.86 -31.35
CA TRP A 160 -30.59 -45.86 -31.50
C TRP A 160 -31.01 -44.66 -32.36
N ARG A 161 -31.85 -44.88 -33.39
CA ARG A 161 -32.34 -43.80 -34.28
C ARG A 161 -33.28 -42.87 -33.55
N ALA A 162 -34.09 -43.41 -32.64
CA ALA A 162 -35.08 -42.64 -31.89
C ALA A 162 -34.42 -41.83 -30.75
N THR A 163 -33.34 -42.34 -30.15
CA THR A 163 -32.62 -41.66 -29.06
C THR A 163 -31.81 -40.44 -29.52
N ILE A 164 -31.23 -40.47 -30.73
CA ILE A 164 -30.38 -39.37 -31.22
C ILE A 164 -31.15 -38.07 -31.43
N ILE A 165 -32.41 -38.16 -31.86
CA ILE A 165 -33.25 -36.99 -32.16
C ILE A 165 -33.32 -36.04 -30.95
N PRO A 166 -33.73 -36.48 -29.74
CA PRO A 166 -33.73 -35.61 -28.56
C PRO A 166 -32.33 -35.26 -28.05
N THR A 167 -31.33 -36.13 -28.17
CA THR A 167 -29.96 -35.84 -27.70
C THR A 167 -29.29 -34.72 -28.50
N LEU A 168 -29.53 -34.64 -29.81
CA LEU A 168 -29.05 -33.52 -30.63
C LEU A 168 -29.89 -32.25 -30.45
N ALA A 169 -31.17 -32.37 -30.09
CA ALA A 169 -32.03 -31.22 -29.87
C ALA A 169 -31.57 -30.38 -28.65
N VAL A 170 -31.12 -31.02 -27.56
CA VAL A 170 -30.65 -30.33 -26.34
C VAL A 170 -29.54 -29.29 -26.60
N PRO A 171 -28.38 -29.62 -27.22
CA PRO A 171 -27.33 -28.64 -27.47
C PRO A 171 -27.77 -27.56 -28.47
N VAL A 172 -28.61 -27.89 -29.46
CA VAL A 172 -29.13 -26.91 -30.42
C VAL A 172 -30.01 -25.86 -29.74
N VAL A 173 -30.86 -26.28 -28.79
CA VAL A 173 -31.71 -25.36 -28.02
C VAL A 173 -30.86 -24.45 -27.14
N VAL A 174 -29.86 -24.99 -26.44
CA VAL A 174 -28.94 -24.18 -25.62
C VAL A 174 -28.22 -23.15 -26.49
N LEU A 175 -27.69 -23.57 -27.65
CA LEU A 175 -27.06 -22.65 -28.60
C LEU A 175 -28.03 -21.60 -29.18
N GLY A 176 -29.32 -21.90 -29.28
CA GLY A 176 -30.33 -20.96 -29.79
C GLY A 176 -30.86 -19.97 -28.76
N THR A 177 -30.64 -20.22 -27.47
CA THR A 177 -31.03 -19.32 -26.37
C THR A 177 -29.98 -18.28 -26.00
N PHE A 178 -28.74 -18.44 -26.48
CA PHE A 178 -27.62 -17.52 -26.28
C PHE A 178 -27.24 -16.87 -27.62
#